data_AF-A0A9D1PFU7-F1
#
_entry.id   AF-A0A9D1PFU7-F1
#
_cell.length_a   1.000
_cell.length_b   1.000
_cell.length_c   1.000
_cell.angle_alpha   90.00
_cell.angle_beta   90.00
_cell.angle_gamma   90.00
#
_symmetry.space_group_name_H-M   'P 1'
#
loop_
_entity.id
_entity.type
_entity.pdbx_description
1 polymer ?
#
loop_
_entity_poly.entity_id
_entity_poly.type
_entity_poly.pdbx_seq_one_letter_code
_entity_poly.pdbx_strand_id
1 'polypeptide(L)'
;MNMTPKENYLAALKGETYEFIPCSLNDCIMAGFGAGNGPAFEKGPAGGGYDGFQVHWVTPQSGGGAPIPAPGEFILDSETIVDWKKLVKFPEIHKFDWEAQAKMELSMGNPEVQCVEFGSGNGPFERLAAMMGFEEALMALALEPEACYDFMDAVTDYKIDTLEYVKKYYHADIFTNYDDIATEQCTFMAPDTYRSLIKPLHAKLYKAVKDYGMIPVQHTCGKAEALIEDFIDTGVAAWSSVQPTNDIPEILTKYGNKICICGGYNTNGAPGRTDATEEQIREEVRRCMNEYGKYRGFIFFGFLLANSLDPKDKLTSLLPMIQEAESYRQNNRLDIF
;
A
#
# COMPACT_ATOMS: atom_id res chain seq x y z
N MET A 1 -11.24 -10.90 28.72
CA MET A 1 -9.87 -10.38 28.51
C MET A 1 -9.97 -9.36 27.41
N ASN A 2 -9.33 -8.22 27.57
CA ASN A 2 -9.33 -7.20 26.53
C ASN A 2 -8.42 -7.64 25.39
N MET A 3 -8.84 -7.46 24.14
CA MET A 3 -8.03 -7.74 22.96
C MET A 3 -6.70 -6.95 22.98
N THR A 4 -5.62 -7.61 22.58
CA THR A 4 -4.37 -6.95 22.18
C THR A 4 -4.58 -6.10 20.91
N PRO A 5 -3.70 -5.14 20.60
CA PRO A 5 -3.77 -4.40 19.34
C PRO A 5 -3.78 -5.31 18.11
N LYS A 6 -2.94 -6.35 18.10
CA LYS A 6 -2.93 -7.39 17.06
C LYS A 6 -4.27 -8.10 16.91
N GLU A 7 -4.84 -8.62 18.00
CA GLU A 7 -6.13 -9.31 17.97
C GLU A 7 -7.26 -8.39 17.48
N ASN A 8 -7.29 -7.14 17.96
CA ASN A 8 -8.26 -6.13 17.55
C ASN A 8 -8.16 -5.78 16.07
N TYR A 9 -6.94 -5.58 15.56
CA TYR A 9 -6.69 -5.25 14.16
C TYR A 9 -7.07 -6.42 13.22
N LEU A 10 -6.67 -7.65 13.58
CA LEU A 10 -7.04 -8.85 12.83
C LEU A 10 -8.55 -9.11 12.86
N ALA A 11 -9.22 -8.86 13.98
CA ALA A 11 -10.68 -8.94 14.07
C ALA A 11 -11.35 -7.95 13.10
N ALA A 12 -10.85 -6.70 13.03
CA ALA A 12 -11.39 -5.72 12.09
C ALA A 12 -11.25 -6.21 10.64
N LEU A 13 -10.05 -6.64 10.22
CA LEU A 13 -9.79 -7.16 8.87
C LEU A 13 -10.62 -8.40 8.50
N LYS A 14 -10.94 -9.26 9.47
CA LYS A 14 -11.78 -10.44 9.26
C LYS A 14 -13.28 -10.11 9.25
N GLY A 15 -13.64 -8.84 9.47
CA GLY A 15 -15.02 -8.45 9.67
C GLY A 15 -15.61 -9.16 10.89
N GLU A 16 -14.88 -9.24 11.99
CA GLU A 16 -15.33 -9.68 13.30
C GLU A 16 -15.60 -8.46 14.21
N THR A 17 -16.02 -8.68 15.45
CA THR A 17 -16.17 -7.61 16.44
C THR A 17 -14.80 -7.23 17.00
N TYR A 18 -14.52 -5.93 17.10
CA TYR A 18 -13.27 -5.36 17.63
C TYR A 18 -13.58 -4.26 18.65
N GLU A 19 -12.73 -4.06 19.66
CA GLU A 19 -12.95 -3.20 20.83
C GLU A 19 -12.70 -1.69 20.60
N PHE A 20 -11.86 -1.35 19.63
CA PHE A 20 -11.52 0.05 19.33
C PHE A 20 -11.11 0.22 17.87
N ILE A 21 -11.21 1.44 17.35
CA ILE A 21 -10.79 1.77 15.98
C ILE A 21 -9.30 1.44 15.83
N PRO A 22 -8.92 0.47 14.97
CA PRO A 22 -7.52 0.14 14.76
C PRO A 22 -6.78 1.29 14.07
N CYS A 23 -5.50 1.45 14.37
CA CYS A 23 -4.62 2.46 13.78
C CYS A 23 -3.39 1.74 13.20
N SER A 24 -3.21 1.77 11.88
CA SER A 24 -2.09 1.05 11.24
C SER A 24 -0.72 1.55 11.72
N LEU A 25 -0.59 2.83 12.06
CA LEU A 25 0.67 3.40 12.57
C LEU A 25 1.04 2.89 13.98
N ASN A 26 0.06 2.47 14.79
CA ASN A 26 0.28 2.04 16.17
C ASN A 26 0.23 0.50 16.29
N ASP A 27 -0.65 -0.13 15.52
CA ASP A 27 -1.03 -1.54 15.72
C ASP A 27 -0.33 -2.48 14.74
N CYS A 28 0.38 -1.94 13.75
CA CYS A 28 1.17 -2.71 12.79
C CYS A 28 2.65 -2.32 12.84
N ILE A 29 3.50 -3.32 12.71
CA ILE A 29 4.87 -3.17 12.25
C ILE A 29 4.81 -3.14 10.73
N MET A 30 5.02 -1.97 10.15
CA MET A 30 5.07 -1.81 8.70
C MET A 30 6.47 -2.21 8.23
N ALA A 31 6.55 -3.21 7.34
CA ALA A 31 7.75 -3.75 6.74
C ALA A 31 7.71 -3.61 5.20
N GLY A 32 8.83 -3.86 4.52
CA GLY A 32 8.92 -3.67 3.07
C GLY A 32 8.71 -2.21 2.68
N PHE A 33 7.83 -1.97 1.69
CA PHE A 33 7.52 -0.63 1.19
C PHE A 33 6.90 0.30 2.27
N GLY A 34 6.34 -0.27 3.35
CA GLY A 34 5.81 0.50 4.49
C GLY A 34 6.85 0.98 5.50
N ALA A 35 8.04 0.35 5.59
CA ALA A 35 9.13 0.75 6.49
C ALA A 35 10.11 1.77 5.87
N GLY A 36 10.14 1.84 4.53
CA GLY A 36 11.15 2.53 3.75
C GLY A 36 11.10 2.10 2.29
N ASN A 37 12.22 2.07 1.57
CA ASN A 37 12.24 1.64 0.16
C ASN A 37 12.02 0.13 -0.05
N GLY A 38 11.61 -0.61 0.98
CA GLY A 38 11.47 -2.07 0.95
C GLY A 38 12.74 -2.76 0.45
N PRO A 39 12.68 -4.03 0.00
CA PRO A 39 13.88 -4.62 -0.55
C PRO A 39 14.34 -3.81 -1.76
N ALA A 40 15.57 -3.29 -1.71
CA ALA A 40 16.10 -2.31 -2.67
C ALA A 40 16.06 -2.78 -4.15
N PHE A 41 15.83 -4.07 -4.38
CA PHE A 41 15.58 -4.60 -5.73
C PHE A 41 14.26 -4.14 -6.34
N GLU A 42 13.33 -3.54 -5.57
CA GLU A 42 12.06 -3.03 -6.07
C GLU A 42 12.10 -1.56 -6.53
N LYS A 43 12.70 -0.64 -5.76
CA LYS A 43 12.72 0.81 -6.08
C LYS A 43 14.12 1.45 -6.04
N GLY A 44 15.15 0.63 -6.26
CA GLY A 44 16.54 1.05 -6.20
C GLY A 44 16.99 1.38 -4.76
N PRO A 45 18.29 1.65 -4.58
CA PRO A 45 18.83 2.00 -3.28
C PRO A 45 18.37 3.38 -2.81
N ALA A 46 18.45 3.62 -1.50
CA ALA A 46 18.18 4.94 -0.94
C ALA A 46 19.10 6.00 -1.57
N GLY A 47 18.50 7.12 -2.04
CA GLY A 47 19.22 8.17 -2.77
C GLY A 47 19.27 7.99 -4.30
N GLY A 48 18.66 6.94 -4.83
CA GLY A 48 18.56 6.67 -6.27
C GLY A 48 19.63 5.71 -6.79
N GLY A 49 19.37 5.16 -7.98
CA GLY A 49 20.18 4.12 -8.61
C GLY A 49 19.32 3.06 -9.31
N TYR A 50 19.95 1.99 -9.77
CA TYR A 50 19.25 0.92 -10.48
C TYR A 50 18.63 -0.08 -9.50
N ASP A 51 17.41 -0.52 -9.79
CA ASP A 51 16.77 -1.63 -9.08
C ASP A 51 17.13 -3.00 -9.69
N GLY A 52 16.53 -4.06 -9.17
CA GLY A 52 16.77 -5.42 -9.63
C GLY A 52 16.19 -5.74 -11.02
N PHE A 53 15.34 -4.85 -11.53
CA PHE A 53 14.78 -4.89 -12.87
C PHE A 53 15.56 -4.03 -13.87
N GLN A 54 16.63 -3.37 -13.42
CA GLN A 54 17.42 -2.40 -14.17
C GLN A 54 16.70 -1.07 -14.46
N VAL A 55 15.60 -0.77 -13.76
CA VAL A 55 14.98 0.56 -13.82
C VAL A 55 15.86 1.53 -13.03
N HIS A 56 16.17 2.70 -13.62
CA HIS A 56 16.90 3.76 -12.92
C HIS A 56 15.92 4.58 -12.08
N TRP A 57 16.21 4.73 -10.79
CA TRP A 57 15.40 5.49 -9.83
C TRP A 57 16.10 6.76 -9.37
N VAL A 58 15.34 7.84 -9.21
CA VAL A 58 15.80 9.13 -8.66
C VAL A 58 14.90 9.58 -7.52
N THR A 59 15.43 10.36 -6.58
CA THR A 59 14.68 10.89 -5.42
C THR A 59 14.61 12.42 -5.51
N PRO A 60 13.70 13.00 -6.31
CA PRO A 60 13.63 14.44 -6.50
C PRO A 60 13.18 15.15 -5.23
N GLN A 61 13.79 16.31 -4.94
CA GLN A 61 13.41 17.14 -3.80
C GLN A 61 11.95 17.63 -3.90
N SER A 62 11.48 17.91 -5.12
CA SER A 62 10.08 18.29 -5.38
C SER A 62 9.07 17.21 -5.01
N GLY A 63 9.49 15.94 -4.97
CA GLY A 63 8.68 14.80 -4.53
C GLY A 63 8.92 14.42 -3.07
N GLY A 64 9.48 15.32 -2.24
CA GLY A 64 9.82 15.02 -0.84
C GLY A 64 10.86 13.90 -0.68
N GLY A 65 11.65 13.63 -1.73
CA GLY A 65 12.62 12.54 -1.75
C GLY A 65 12.02 11.15 -1.94
N ALA A 66 10.73 11.03 -2.30
CA ALA A 66 10.16 9.76 -2.72
C ALA A 66 10.83 9.26 -4.02
N PRO A 67 11.19 7.97 -4.13
CA PRO A 67 11.83 7.43 -5.32
C PRO A 67 10.83 7.34 -6.48
N ILE A 68 11.23 7.81 -7.66
CA ILE A 68 10.51 7.67 -8.92
C ILE A 68 11.43 7.09 -10.01
N PRO A 69 10.90 6.41 -11.04
CA PRO A 69 11.68 6.11 -12.23
C PRO A 69 12.25 7.38 -12.85
N ALA A 70 13.51 7.33 -13.30
CA ALA A 70 14.23 8.46 -13.88
C ALA A 70 13.51 8.93 -15.17
N PRO A 71 13.04 10.19 -15.23
CA PRO A 71 12.32 10.68 -16.40
C PRO A 71 13.14 10.55 -17.68
N GLY A 72 12.58 9.86 -18.68
CA GLY A 72 13.22 9.68 -19.99
C GLY A 72 14.24 8.53 -20.05
N GLU A 73 14.41 7.76 -18.98
CA GLU A 73 15.29 6.58 -18.93
C GLU A 73 14.47 5.31 -18.70
N PHE A 74 13.82 4.85 -19.77
CA PHE A 74 12.91 3.71 -19.75
C PHE A 74 13.46 2.52 -20.55
N ILE A 75 13.09 1.30 -20.15
CA ILE A 75 13.54 0.04 -20.77
C ILE A 75 12.60 -0.37 -21.90
N LEU A 76 11.31 -0.08 -21.74
CA LEU A 76 10.24 -0.42 -22.66
C LEU A 76 9.53 0.85 -23.12
N ASP A 77 8.71 0.69 -24.14
CA ASP A 77 7.70 1.63 -24.63
C ASP A 77 6.54 0.84 -25.26
N SER A 78 5.53 1.53 -25.77
CA SER A 78 4.39 0.91 -26.44
C SER A 78 4.76 0.09 -27.69
N GLU A 79 5.91 0.34 -28.34
CA GLU A 79 6.35 -0.42 -29.51
C GLU A 79 7.15 -1.68 -29.14
N THR A 80 7.88 -1.65 -28.02
CA THR A 80 8.83 -2.68 -27.60
C THR A 80 8.28 -3.64 -26.55
N ILE A 81 7.14 -3.33 -25.91
CA ILE A 81 6.48 -4.20 -24.93
C ILE A 81 6.19 -5.61 -25.48
N VAL A 82 5.91 -5.75 -26.78
CA VAL A 82 5.68 -7.05 -27.43
C VAL A 82 6.90 -7.98 -27.37
N ASP A 83 8.10 -7.41 -27.17
CA ASP A 83 9.38 -8.11 -27.08
C ASP A 83 9.95 -8.12 -25.64
N TRP A 84 9.13 -7.82 -24.61
CA TRP A 84 9.59 -7.61 -23.23
C TRP A 84 10.46 -8.76 -22.69
N LYS A 85 10.20 -10.02 -23.07
CA LYS A 85 10.96 -11.21 -22.64
C LYS A 85 12.45 -11.14 -23.01
N LYS A 86 12.81 -10.37 -24.03
CA LYS A 86 14.20 -10.15 -24.47
C LYS A 86 14.85 -8.96 -23.78
N LEU A 87 14.05 -8.01 -23.32
CA LEU A 87 14.49 -6.69 -22.86
C LEU A 87 14.54 -6.60 -21.32
N VAL A 88 13.59 -7.24 -20.65
CA VAL A 88 13.44 -7.19 -19.20
C VAL A 88 14.21 -8.32 -18.53
N LYS A 89 14.90 -7.98 -17.45
CA LYS A 89 15.52 -8.94 -16.54
C LYS A 89 14.79 -8.90 -15.21
N PHE A 90 14.42 -10.07 -14.71
CA PHE A 90 13.83 -10.21 -13.39
C PHE A 90 14.93 -10.39 -12.33
N PRO A 91 14.77 -9.82 -11.13
CA PRO A 91 15.76 -9.96 -10.07
C PRO A 91 15.80 -11.38 -9.51
N GLU A 92 17.00 -11.82 -9.14
CA GLU A 92 17.23 -13.10 -8.47
C GLU A 92 16.93 -12.98 -6.97
N ILE A 93 15.64 -13.03 -6.59
CA ILE A 93 15.18 -12.80 -5.21
C ILE A 93 15.79 -13.75 -4.17
N HIS A 94 16.19 -14.95 -4.57
CA HIS A 94 16.86 -15.92 -3.69
C HIS A 94 18.26 -15.48 -3.25
N LYS A 95 18.88 -14.51 -3.94
CA LYS A 95 20.18 -13.92 -3.57
C LYS A 95 20.07 -12.74 -2.61
N PHE A 96 18.86 -12.23 -2.39
CA PHE A 96 18.64 -11.13 -1.46
C PHE A 96 18.74 -11.62 -0.01
N ASP A 97 19.35 -10.82 0.86
CA ASP A 97 19.49 -11.13 2.29
C ASP A 97 18.21 -10.77 3.05
N TRP A 98 17.17 -11.59 2.85
CA TRP A 98 15.85 -11.43 3.47
C TRP A 98 15.91 -11.45 4.99
N GLU A 99 16.81 -12.25 5.59
CA GLU A 99 16.94 -12.36 7.04
C GLU A 99 17.51 -11.08 7.64
N ALA A 100 18.58 -10.54 7.06
CA ALA A 100 19.16 -9.28 7.53
C ALA A 100 18.17 -8.13 7.38
N GLN A 101 17.45 -8.06 6.25
CA GLN A 101 16.44 -7.03 6.00
C GLN A 101 15.28 -7.14 7.01
N ALA A 102 14.71 -8.33 7.18
CA ALA A 102 13.61 -8.54 8.12
C ALA A 102 14.01 -8.21 9.56
N LYS A 103 15.20 -8.65 9.99
CA LYS A 103 15.70 -8.32 11.32
C LYS A 103 15.83 -6.80 11.54
N MET A 104 16.25 -6.06 10.51
CA MET A 104 16.39 -4.61 10.58
C MET A 104 15.02 -3.93 10.64
N GLU A 105 14.09 -4.27 9.74
CA GLU A 105 12.76 -3.64 9.66
C GLU A 105 11.87 -3.97 10.86
N LEU A 106 11.97 -5.18 11.43
CA LEU A 106 11.18 -5.60 12.59
C LEU A 106 11.76 -5.13 13.93
N SER A 107 12.97 -4.56 13.95
CA SER A 107 13.74 -4.29 15.18
C SER A 107 13.09 -3.31 16.16
N MET A 108 12.20 -2.44 15.66
CA MET A 108 11.57 -1.37 16.45
C MET A 108 10.14 -1.70 16.89
N GLY A 109 9.57 -2.82 16.45
CA GLY A 109 8.21 -3.24 16.77
C GLY A 109 8.15 -4.49 17.66
N ASN A 110 6.95 -4.83 18.11
CA ASN A 110 6.71 -6.04 18.90
C ASN A 110 5.65 -6.95 18.23
N PRO A 111 6.05 -8.01 17.50
CA PRO A 111 5.15 -8.84 16.71
C PRO A 111 4.19 -9.70 17.54
N GLU A 112 4.39 -9.79 18.86
CA GLU A 112 3.48 -10.48 19.79
C GLU A 112 2.20 -9.66 20.06
N VAL A 113 2.26 -8.34 19.91
CA VAL A 113 1.15 -7.43 20.21
C VAL A 113 0.76 -6.52 19.05
N GLN A 114 1.58 -6.44 18.00
CA GLN A 114 1.31 -5.73 16.74
C GLN A 114 1.22 -6.73 15.58
N CYS A 115 0.39 -6.43 14.58
CA CYS A 115 0.43 -7.17 13.32
C CYS A 115 1.75 -6.89 12.59
N VAL A 116 2.24 -7.84 11.81
CA VAL A 116 3.31 -7.57 10.84
C VAL A 116 2.69 -7.42 9.45
N GLU A 117 2.81 -6.22 8.89
CA GLU A 117 2.36 -5.89 7.53
C GLU A 117 3.56 -5.77 6.61
N PHE A 118 3.62 -6.61 5.57
CA PHE A 118 4.63 -6.49 4.53
C PHE A 118 4.05 -5.76 3.32
N GLY A 119 4.57 -4.57 3.03
CA GLY A 119 4.23 -3.80 1.84
C GLY A 119 5.05 -4.24 0.63
N SER A 120 4.39 -4.77 -0.40
CA SER A 120 4.98 -5.10 -1.69
C SER A 120 4.76 -3.96 -2.68
N GLY A 121 5.80 -3.17 -2.91
CA GLY A 121 5.81 -2.04 -3.86
C GLY A 121 5.81 -2.48 -5.32
N ASN A 122 5.39 -1.62 -6.26
CA ASN A 122 5.40 -1.89 -7.69
C ASN A 122 4.63 -3.17 -8.05
N GLY A 123 3.33 -3.15 -7.80
CA GLY A 123 2.40 -4.14 -8.32
C GLY A 123 2.41 -4.19 -9.86
N PRO A 124 1.62 -5.08 -10.47
CA PRO A 124 1.68 -5.32 -11.91
C PRO A 124 1.59 -4.05 -12.77
N PHE A 125 0.67 -3.13 -12.48
CA PHE A 125 0.51 -1.90 -13.27
C PHE A 125 1.61 -0.87 -12.97
N GLU A 126 1.92 -0.59 -11.70
CA GLU A 126 3.02 0.30 -11.33
C GLU A 126 4.36 -0.16 -11.91
N ARG A 127 4.61 -1.47 -11.94
CA ARG A 127 5.83 -2.04 -12.54
C ARG A 127 5.84 -1.82 -14.05
N LEU A 128 4.72 -1.99 -14.74
CA LEU A 128 4.59 -1.63 -16.16
C LEU A 128 4.93 -0.15 -16.36
N ALA A 129 4.32 0.75 -15.60
CA ALA A 129 4.60 2.18 -15.66
C ALA A 129 6.06 2.52 -15.33
N ALA A 130 6.69 1.82 -14.39
CA ALA A 130 8.11 2.02 -14.08
C ALA A 130 9.06 1.60 -15.21
N MET A 131 8.65 0.65 -16.06
CA MET A 131 9.44 0.17 -17.18
C MET A 131 9.42 1.09 -18.40
N MET A 132 8.30 1.77 -18.65
CA MET A 132 8.08 2.55 -19.87
C MET A 132 7.71 4.02 -19.68
N GLY A 133 7.46 4.45 -18.45
CA GLY A 133 6.88 5.74 -18.16
C GLY A 133 5.36 5.69 -18.17
N PHE A 134 4.74 6.64 -17.47
CA PHE A 134 3.31 6.57 -17.16
C PHE A 134 2.42 6.76 -18.39
N GLU A 135 2.75 7.72 -19.26
CA GLU A 135 2.00 7.99 -20.49
C GLU A 135 2.07 6.80 -21.46
N GLU A 136 3.27 6.28 -21.72
CA GLU A 136 3.48 5.10 -22.55
C GLU A 136 2.75 3.87 -22.00
N ALA A 137 2.74 3.65 -20.68
CA ALA A 137 2.02 2.54 -20.08
C ALA A 137 0.51 2.62 -20.32
N LEU A 138 -0.09 3.82 -20.20
CA LEU A 138 -1.51 4.00 -20.50
C LEU A 138 -1.82 3.80 -21.98
N MET A 139 -0.94 4.24 -22.89
CA MET A 139 -1.09 3.97 -24.32
C MET A 139 -0.94 2.48 -24.62
N ALA A 140 0.06 1.81 -24.04
CA ALA A 140 0.34 0.40 -24.26
C ALA A 140 -0.82 -0.49 -23.80
N LEU A 141 -1.51 -0.15 -22.70
CA LEU A 141 -2.73 -0.86 -22.27
C LEU A 141 -3.84 -0.83 -23.32
N ALA A 142 -3.88 0.19 -24.19
CA ALA A 142 -4.86 0.33 -25.25
C ALA A 142 -4.38 -0.25 -26.60
N LEU A 143 -3.08 -0.11 -26.90
CA LEU A 143 -2.51 -0.50 -28.19
C LEU A 143 -2.04 -1.96 -28.21
N GLU A 144 -1.46 -2.44 -27.11
CA GLU A 144 -0.82 -3.76 -26.98
C GLU A 144 -1.31 -4.51 -25.72
N PRO A 145 -2.63 -4.72 -25.54
CA PRO A 145 -3.20 -5.26 -24.30
C PRO A 145 -2.73 -6.69 -23.99
N GLU A 146 -2.52 -7.55 -25.00
CA GLU A 146 -2.02 -8.92 -24.74
C GLU A 146 -0.58 -8.91 -24.24
N ALA A 147 0.29 -8.06 -24.81
CA ALA A 147 1.68 -7.94 -24.37
C ALA A 147 1.79 -7.34 -22.97
N CYS A 148 0.97 -6.31 -22.68
CA CYS A 148 0.87 -5.75 -21.34
C CYS A 148 0.41 -6.81 -20.32
N TYR A 149 -0.62 -7.61 -20.64
CA TYR A 149 -1.09 -8.67 -19.77
C TYR A 149 -0.01 -9.73 -19.53
N ASP A 150 0.65 -10.24 -20.59
CA ASP A 150 1.71 -11.25 -20.48
C ASP A 150 2.90 -10.75 -19.62
N PHE A 151 3.29 -9.48 -19.77
CA PHE A 151 4.29 -8.87 -18.90
C PHE A 151 3.83 -8.75 -17.44
N MET A 152 2.64 -8.18 -17.21
CA MET A 152 2.08 -7.98 -15.88
C MET A 152 1.81 -9.31 -15.16
N ASP A 153 1.45 -10.38 -15.89
CA ASP A 153 1.29 -11.72 -15.33
C ASP A 153 2.63 -12.32 -14.88
N ALA A 154 3.70 -12.11 -15.65
CA ALA A 154 5.05 -12.50 -15.24
C ALA A 154 5.54 -11.71 -14.01
N VAL A 155 5.22 -10.41 -13.91
CA VAL A 155 5.43 -9.61 -12.70
C VAL A 155 4.64 -10.20 -11.52
N THR A 156 3.40 -10.62 -11.76
CA THR A 156 2.56 -11.23 -10.73
C THR A 156 3.13 -12.56 -10.22
N ASP A 157 3.61 -13.44 -11.11
CA ASP A 157 4.27 -14.69 -10.74
C ASP A 157 5.53 -14.42 -9.92
N TYR A 158 6.34 -13.45 -10.35
CA TYR A 158 7.49 -13.00 -9.59
C TYR A 158 7.12 -12.52 -8.17
N LYS A 159 6.03 -11.75 -8.02
CA LYS A 159 5.54 -11.31 -6.70
C LYS A 159 5.10 -12.51 -5.85
N ILE A 160 4.46 -13.50 -6.46
CA ILE A 160 4.08 -14.75 -5.78
C ILE A 160 5.31 -15.50 -5.27
N ASP A 161 6.39 -15.56 -6.04
CA ASP A 161 7.64 -16.20 -5.62
C ASP A 161 8.26 -15.52 -4.38
N THR A 162 8.03 -14.21 -4.18
CA THR A 162 8.50 -13.52 -2.96
C THR A 162 7.75 -13.95 -1.68
N LEU A 163 6.54 -14.51 -1.80
CA LEU A 163 5.69 -14.81 -0.65
C LEU A 163 6.32 -15.83 0.30
N GLU A 164 7.13 -16.78 -0.21
CA GLU A 164 7.83 -17.73 0.64
C GLU A 164 8.82 -17.03 1.58
N TYR A 165 9.53 -16.03 1.07
CA TYR A 165 10.51 -15.26 1.83
C TYR A 165 9.83 -14.33 2.83
N VAL A 166 8.78 -13.64 2.39
CA VAL A 166 7.96 -12.80 3.26
C VAL A 166 7.43 -13.62 4.43
N LYS A 167 6.81 -14.78 4.16
CA LYS A 167 6.27 -15.61 5.24
C LYS A 167 7.37 -16.18 6.15
N LYS A 168 8.50 -16.60 5.58
CA LYS A 168 9.59 -17.24 6.31
C LYS A 168 10.37 -16.28 7.21
N TYR A 169 10.72 -15.10 6.72
CA TYR A 169 11.62 -14.18 7.41
C TYR A 169 10.90 -13.07 8.17
N TYR A 170 9.77 -12.58 7.65
CA TYR A 170 8.98 -11.55 8.34
C TYR A 170 7.89 -12.12 9.22
N HIS A 171 7.48 -13.37 9.00
CA HIS A 171 6.30 -13.97 9.64
C HIS A 171 5.05 -13.11 9.47
N ALA A 172 4.92 -12.46 8.32
CA ALA A 172 3.87 -11.47 8.08
C ALA A 172 2.46 -12.05 8.34
N ASP A 173 1.62 -11.21 8.95
CA ASP A 173 0.19 -11.43 9.11
C ASP A 173 -0.57 -10.90 7.88
N ILE A 174 -0.10 -9.77 7.34
CA ILE A 174 -0.73 -9.00 6.27
C ILE A 174 0.28 -8.82 5.12
N PHE A 175 -0.20 -8.99 3.89
CA PHE A 175 0.54 -8.64 2.68
C PHE A 175 -0.24 -7.56 1.92
N THR A 176 0.38 -6.40 1.76
CA THR A 176 -0.24 -5.25 1.10
C THR A 176 0.39 -5.08 -0.28
N ASN A 177 -0.40 -5.25 -1.34
CA ASN A 177 0.03 -5.00 -2.71
C ASN A 177 -0.17 -3.52 -3.04
N TYR A 178 0.93 -2.82 -3.27
CA TYR A 178 0.94 -1.43 -3.72
C TYR A 178 0.88 -1.41 -5.23
N ASP A 179 -0.30 -1.11 -5.76
CA ASP A 179 -0.52 -0.90 -7.19
C ASP A 179 -1.52 0.25 -7.36
N ASP A 180 -1.01 1.47 -7.48
CA ASP A 180 -1.82 2.68 -7.60
C ASP A 180 -2.52 2.74 -8.98
N ILE A 181 -3.85 2.63 -8.98
CA ILE A 181 -4.66 2.56 -10.21
C ILE A 181 -5.60 3.76 -10.38
N ALA A 182 -5.46 4.80 -9.55
CA ALA A 182 -6.27 6.01 -9.63
C ALA A 182 -5.49 7.32 -9.43
N THR A 183 -5.98 8.35 -10.12
CA THR A 183 -5.67 9.76 -9.87
C THR A 183 -6.50 10.30 -8.70
N GLU A 184 -6.32 11.57 -8.33
CA GLU A 184 -7.22 12.25 -7.39
C GLU A 184 -8.68 12.35 -7.88
N GLN A 185 -8.94 12.23 -9.19
CA GLN A 185 -10.25 12.50 -9.79
C GLN A 185 -10.99 11.26 -10.28
N CYS A 186 -10.27 10.22 -10.71
CA CYS A 186 -10.82 8.97 -11.24
C CYS A 186 -9.72 7.92 -11.40
N THR A 187 -10.09 6.70 -11.81
CA THR A 187 -9.16 5.65 -12.22
C THR A 187 -8.31 6.10 -13.42
N PHE A 188 -7.04 5.66 -13.49
CA PHE A 188 -6.14 6.00 -14.61
C PHE A 188 -6.62 5.43 -15.96
N MET A 189 -7.42 4.38 -15.91
CA MET A 189 -7.97 3.67 -17.06
C MET A 189 -9.47 3.45 -16.87
N ALA A 190 -10.16 3.09 -17.95
CA ALA A 190 -11.56 2.68 -17.86
C ALA A 190 -11.70 1.47 -16.92
N PRO A 191 -12.77 1.38 -16.09
CA PRO A 191 -12.97 0.23 -15.22
C PRO A 191 -12.95 -1.12 -15.96
N ASP A 192 -13.41 -1.16 -17.20
CA ASP A 192 -13.38 -2.38 -18.02
C ASP A 192 -11.95 -2.79 -18.43
N THR A 193 -11.04 -1.83 -18.63
CA THR A 193 -9.61 -2.10 -18.84
C THR A 193 -8.99 -2.70 -17.58
N TYR A 194 -9.30 -2.16 -16.40
CA TYR A 194 -8.85 -2.76 -15.13
C TYR A 194 -9.38 -4.19 -14.99
N ARG A 195 -10.67 -4.41 -15.26
CA ARG A 195 -11.31 -5.74 -15.14
C ARG A 195 -10.73 -6.78 -16.08
N SER A 196 -10.36 -6.39 -17.29
CA SER A 196 -9.79 -7.32 -18.27
C SER A 196 -8.31 -7.59 -18.05
N LEU A 197 -7.52 -6.57 -17.69
CA LEU A 197 -6.07 -6.68 -17.68
C LEU A 197 -5.45 -6.84 -16.29
N ILE A 198 -6.00 -6.19 -15.25
CA ILE A 198 -5.33 -6.07 -13.94
C ILE A 198 -6.06 -6.87 -12.85
N LYS A 199 -7.40 -6.80 -12.78
CA LYS A 199 -8.20 -7.54 -11.79
C LYS A 199 -7.86 -9.04 -11.74
N PRO A 200 -7.68 -9.77 -12.87
CA PRO A 200 -7.34 -11.19 -12.82
C PRO A 200 -5.98 -11.45 -12.17
N LEU A 201 -5.01 -10.54 -12.37
CA LEU A 201 -3.67 -10.62 -11.83
C LEU A 201 -3.66 -10.32 -10.33
N HIS A 202 -4.41 -9.31 -9.90
CA HIS A 202 -4.66 -9.02 -8.49
C HIS A 202 -5.30 -10.22 -7.79
N ALA A 203 -6.35 -10.82 -8.38
CA ALA A 203 -6.99 -12.00 -7.83
C ALA A 203 -6.04 -13.21 -7.74
N LYS A 204 -5.18 -13.42 -8.75
CA LYS A 204 -4.13 -14.46 -8.75
C LYS A 204 -3.17 -14.26 -7.58
N LEU A 205 -2.64 -13.06 -7.39
CA LEU A 205 -1.76 -12.71 -6.27
C LEU A 205 -2.45 -12.91 -4.91
N TYR A 206 -3.66 -12.38 -4.73
CA TYR A 206 -4.35 -12.45 -3.44
C TYR A 206 -4.79 -13.86 -3.07
N LYS A 207 -5.08 -14.71 -4.05
CA LYS A 207 -5.27 -16.13 -3.79
C LYS A 207 -3.98 -16.76 -3.23
N ALA A 208 -2.82 -16.51 -3.85
CA ALA A 208 -1.56 -17.04 -3.38
C ALA A 208 -1.20 -16.52 -1.97
N VAL A 209 -1.41 -15.23 -1.70
CA VAL A 209 -1.22 -14.63 -0.36
C VAL A 209 -2.01 -15.40 0.70
N LYS A 210 -3.29 -15.72 0.42
CA LYS A 210 -4.13 -16.53 1.33
C LYS A 210 -3.61 -17.95 1.48
N ASP A 211 -3.14 -18.57 0.40
CA ASP A 211 -2.56 -19.92 0.43
C ASP A 211 -1.30 -19.99 1.32
N TYR A 212 -0.54 -18.88 1.43
CA TYR A 212 0.58 -18.72 2.39
C TYR A 212 0.14 -18.34 3.82
N GLY A 213 -1.17 -18.26 4.09
CA GLY A 213 -1.72 -17.94 5.40
C GLY A 213 -1.47 -16.49 5.82
N MET A 214 -1.55 -15.56 4.87
CA MET A 214 -1.50 -14.11 5.09
C MET A 214 -2.81 -13.45 4.64
N ILE A 215 -3.09 -12.26 5.16
CA ILE A 215 -4.27 -11.46 4.79
C ILE A 215 -3.90 -10.51 3.64
N PRO A 216 -4.52 -10.61 2.45
CA PRO A 216 -4.24 -9.70 1.35
C PRO A 216 -4.95 -8.35 1.52
N VAL A 217 -4.23 -7.28 1.23
CA VAL A 217 -4.72 -5.89 1.19
C VAL A 217 -4.34 -5.26 -0.15
N GLN A 218 -5.27 -4.55 -0.77
CA GLN A 218 -4.99 -3.70 -1.93
C GLN A 218 -4.65 -2.30 -1.43
N HIS A 219 -3.47 -1.79 -1.77
CA HIS A 219 -3.17 -0.37 -1.63
C HIS A 219 -3.41 0.32 -2.97
N THR A 220 -4.20 1.39 -2.95
CA THR A 220 -4.25 2.36 -4.05
C THR A 220 -4.65 3.72 -3.48
N CYS A 221 -3.87 4.75 -3.80
CA CYS A 221 -4.25 6.14 -3.55
C CYS A 221 -5.33 6.60 -4.55
N GLY A 222 -5.83 7.82 -4.37
CA GLY A 222 -6.72 8.48 -5.31
C GLY A 222 -8.19 8.08 -5.20
N LYS A 223 -8.96 8.44 -6.23
CA LYS A 223 -10.40 8.22 -6.34
C LYS A 223 -10.70 6.92 -7.08
N ALA A 224 -10.78 5.82 -6.32
CA ALA A 224 -10.97 4.46 -6.83
C ALA A 224 -12.32 3.82 -6.46
N GLU A 225 -13.30 4.61 -5.98
CA GLU A 225 -14.70 4.20 -5.75
C GLU A 225 -15.28 3.28 -6.84
N ALA A 226 -14.97 3.57 -8.10
CA ALA A 226 -15.48 2.84 -9.25
C ALA A 226 -15.06 1.35 -9.28
N LEU A 227 -14.05 0.97 -8.48
CA LEU A 227 -13.45 -0.37 -8.44
C LEU A 227 -13.67 -1.09 -7.11
N ILE A 228 -14.42 -0.51 -6.16
CA ILE A 228 -14.57 -1.11 -4.83
C ILE A 228 -15.22 -2.50 -4.86
N GLU A 229 -16.23 -2.69 -5.71
CA GLU A 229 -16.87 -4.01 -5.89
C GLU A 229 -15.87 -5.00 -6.52
N ASP A 230 -15.01 -4.51 -7.42
CA ASP A 230 -13.96 -5.33 -8.00
C ASP A 230 -12.90 -5.74 -6.97
N PHE A 231 -12.52 -4.86 -6.03
CA PHE A 231 -11.63 -5.21 -4.91
C PHE A 231 -12.25 -6.29 -4.03
N ILE A 232 -13.53 -6.13 -3.64
CA ILE A 232 -14.27 -7.13 -2.86
C ILE A 232 -14.26 -8.49 -3.58
N ASP A 233 -14.50 -8.50 -4.90
CA ASP A 233 -14.49 -9.74 -5.71
C ASP A 233 -13.13 -10.45 -5.72
N THR A 234 -12.02 -9.69 -5.73
CA THR A 234 -10.68 -10.30 -5.62
C THR A 234 -10.40 -10.90 -4.24
N GLY A 235 -11.22 -10.54 -3.25
CA GLY A 235 -11.20 -11.06 -1.89
C GLY A 235 -10.11 -10.48 -1.01
N VAL A 236 -9.64 -9.25 -1.28
CA VAL A 236 -8.84 -8.50 -0.30
C VAL A 236 -9.66 -8.21 0.95
N ALA A 237 -9.00 -8.19 2.11
CA ALA A 237 -9.64 -7.84 3.37
C ALA A 237 -9.81 -6.33 3.55
N ALA A 238 -8.92 -5.54 2.93
CA ALA A 238 -8.97 -4.10 3.00
C ALA A 238 -8.52 -3.43 1.69
N TRP A 239 -9.02 -2.23 1.48
CA TRP A 239 -8.42 -1.22 0.62
C TRP A 239 -7.68 -0.21 1.52
N SER A 240 -6.37 -0.05 1.32
CA SER A 240 -5.53 0.91 2.05
C SER A 240 -5.20 2.16 1.23
N SER A 241 -4.88 3.24 1.95
CA SER A 241 -4.66 4.60 1.42
C SER A 241 -5.92 5.30 0.91
N VAL A 242 -7.08 4.97 1.48
CA VAL A 242 -8.33 5.60 1.05
C VAL A 242 -8.37 7.05 1.51
N GLN A 243 -8.41 7.96 0.54
CA GLN A 243 -8.39 9.41 0.77
C GLN A 243 -9.82 10.00 0.77
N PRO A 244 -10.06 11.15 1.45
CA PRO A 244 -11.34 11.86 1.44
C PRO A 244 -11.84 12.37 0.08
N THR A 245 -11.08 12.17 -0.99
CA THR A 245 -11.54 12.34 -2.39
C THR A 245 -12.60 11.30 -2.75
N ASN A 246 -12.70 10.24 -1.95
CA ASN A 246 -13.79 9.28 -1.94
C ASN A 246 -14.81 9.60 -0.83
N ASP A 247 -16.07 9.28 -1.06
CA ASP A 247 -17.17 9.26 -0.10
C ASP A 247 -17.03 8.05 0.82
N ILE A 248 -16.07 8.16 1.75
CA ILE A 248 -15.77 7.13 2.74
C ILE A 248 -17.00 6.77 3.58
N PRO A 249 -17.86 7.70 4.05
CA PRO A 249 -19.10 7.37 4.74
C PRO A 249 -20.05 6.49 3.93
N GLU A 250 -20.28 6.80 2.65
CA GLU A 250 -21.15 5.99 1.78
C GLU A 250 -20.53 4.60 1.53
N ILE A 251 -19.22 4.55 1.29
CA ILE A 251 -18.47 3.29 1.13
C ILE A 251 -18.61 2.42 2.38
N LEU A 252 -18.35 2.96 3.58
CA LEU A 252 -18.42 2.21 4.83
C LEU A 252 -19.85 1.77 5.12
N THR A 253 -20.85 2.59 4.80
CA THR A 253 -22.27 2.24 4.93
C THR A 253 -22.65 1.06 4.02
N LYS A 254 -22.22 1.08 2.75
CA LYS A 254 -22.59 0.07 1.76
C LYS A 254 -21.74 -1.22 1.87
N TYR A 255 -20.47 -1.11 2.25
CA TYR A 255 -19.49 -2.18 2.13
C TYR A 255 -18.63 -2.45 3.37
N GLY A 256 -18.77 -1.71 4.47
CA GLY A 256 -17.94 -1.87 5.68
C GLY A 256 -18.08 -3.24 6.38
N ASN A 257 -19.02 -4.07 5.95
CA ASN A 257 -19.17 -5.48 6.33
C ASN A 257 -18.53 -6.48 5.35
N LYS A 258 -18.00 -6.03 4.21
CA LYS A 258 -17.40 -6.84 3.15
C LYS A 258 -15.91 -6.54 2.95
N ILE A 259 -15.49 -5.31 3.19
CA ILE A 259 -14.11 -4.85 3.03
C ILE A 259 -13.82 -3.75 4.05
N CYS A 260 -12.60 -3.74 4.60
CA CYS A 260 -12.13 -2.65 5.43
C CYS A 260 -11.59 -1.49 4.59
N ILE A 261 -11.80 -0.28 5.08
CA ILE A 261 -11.21 0.95 4.57
C ILE A 261 -10.10 1.35 5.54
N CYS A 262 -8.86 1.26 5.06
CA CYS A 262 -7.68 1.70 5.79
C CYS A 262 -7.22 3.06 5.23
N GLY A 263 -7.33 4.12 6.02
CA GLY A 263 -7.04 5.48 5.56
C GLY A 263 -7.85 6.54 6.28
N GLY A 264 -8.40 7.47 5.51
CA GLY A 264 -9.29 8.53 5.95
C GLY A 264 -8.63 9.89 6.14
N TYR A 265 -7.32 9.91 6.36
CA TYR A 265 -6.56 11.14 6.57
C TYR A 265 -6.47 11.98 5.28
N ASN A 266 -6.72 13.29 5.37
CA ASN A 266 -6.67 14.21 4.24
C ASN A 266 -5.23 14.60 3.85
N THR A 267 -4.52 13.68 3.21
CA THR A 267 -3.12 13.88 2.78
C THR A 267 -2.97 14.93 1.67
N ASN A 268 -4.02 15.23 0.91
CA ASN A 268 -3.98 16.23 -0.17
C ASN A 268 -4.39 17.63 0.32
N GLY A 269 -4.95 17.71 1.53
CA GLY A 269 -5.38 18.96 2.14
C GLY A 269 -4.31 19.61 3.02
N ALA A 270 -4.72 20.65 3.76
CA ALA A 270 -3.87 21.33 4.73
C ALA A 270 -3.11 20.40 5.71
N PRO A 271 -3.73 19.37 6.31
CA PRO A 271 -3.03 18.53 7.29
C PRO A 271 -1.96 17.62 6.66
N GLY A 272 -2.00 17.34 5.36
CA GLY A 272 -1.00 16.54 4.67
C GLY A 272 0.23 17.30 4.16
N ARG A 273 0.22 18.64 4.25
CA ARG A 273 1.32 19.46 3.76
C ARG A 273 2.52 19.44 4.72
N THR A 274 3.71 19.68 4.19
CA THR A 274 4.96 19.74 4.96
C THR A 274 4.99 20.90 5.98
N ASP A 275 4.12 21.89 5.81
CA ASP A 275 3.94 23.06 6.69
C ASP A 275 2.73 22.93 7.64
N ALA A 276 2.10 21.74 7.72
CA ALA A 276 1.00 21.49 8.64
C ALA A 276 1.43 21.67 10.10
N THR A 277 0.60 22.33 10.89
CA THR A 277 0.84 22.46 12.34
C THR A 277 0.46 21.17 13.06
N GLU A 278 1.04 20.96 14.24
CA GLU A 278 0.67 19.84 15.11
C GLU A 278 -0.84 19.78 15.36
N GLU A 279 -1.48 20.93 15.61
CA GLU A 279 -2.91 20.99 15.86
C GLU A 279 -3.72 20.60 14.62
N GLN A 280 -3.33 21.03 13.42
CA GLN A 280 -4.00 20.60 12.18
C GLN A 280 -3.93 19.08 11.99
N ILE A 281 -2.78 18.48 12.33
CA ILE A 281 -2.62 17.02 12.25
C ILE A 281 -3.56 16.33 13.26
N ARG A 282 -3.59 16.80 14.52
CA ARG A 282 -4.44 16.23 15.57
C ARG A 282 -5.93 16.40 15.29
N GLU A 283 -6.35 17.58 14.83
CA GLU A 283 -7.73 17.85 14.42
C GLU A 283 -8.18 16.91 13.31
N GLU A 284 -7.31 16.65 12.33
CA GLU A 284 -7.63 15.74 11.24
C GLU A 284 -7.76 14.28 11.72
N VAL A 285 -6.90 13.82 12.65
CA VAL A 285 -7.08 12.51 13.29
C VAL A 285 -8.44 12.44 13.99
N ARG A 286 -8.78 13.43 14.82
CA ARG A 286 -10.06 13.46 15.53
C ARG A 286 -11.24 13.48 14.57
N ARG A 287 -11.16 14.23 13.46
CA ARG A 287 -12.18 14.23 12.40
C ARG A 287 -12.38 12.82 11.86
N CYS A 288 -11.30 12.15 11.44
CA CYS A 288 -11.36 10.78 10.90
C CYS A 288 -12.01 9.81 11.90
N MET A 289 -11.56 9.82 13.15
CA MET A 289 -12.08 8.94 14.19
C MET A 289 -13.57 9.18 14.47
N ASN A 290 -13.99 10.45 14.60
CA ASN A 290 -15.40 10.79 14.87
C ASN A 290 -16.32 10.54 13.68
N GLU A 291 -15.83 10.80 12.46
CA GLU A 291 -16.64 10.73 11.25
C GLU A 291 -16.78 9.30 10.73
N TYR A 292 -15.67 8.55 10.72
CA TYR A 292 -15.60 7.22 10.11
C TYR A 292 -15.64 6.09 11.15
N GLY A 293 -15.15 6.34 12.36
CA GLY A 293 -15.08 5.34 13.43
C GLY A 293 -16.43 4.85 13.96
N LYS A 294 -17.52 5.53 13.62
CA LYS A 294 -18.90 5.09 13.91
C LYS A 294 -19.38 3.96 13.00
N TYR A 295 -18.66 3.68 11.90
CA TYR A 295 -18.98 2.59 10.98
C TYR A 295 -18.09 1.38 11.24
N ARG A 296 -18.60 0.20 10.88
CA ARG A 296 -17.80 -1.03 10.82
C ARG A 296 -16.81 -0.95 9.67
N GLY A 297 -15.64 -1.54 9.86
CA GLY A 297 -14.68 -1.75 8.78
C GLY A 297 -13.79 -0.53 8.51
N PHE A 298 -13.72 0.42 9.45
CA PHE A 298 -12.77 1.51 9.37
C PHE A 298 -11.49 1.20 10.17
N ILE A 299 -10.34 1.38 9.53
CA ILE A 299 -9.01 1.37 10.12
C ILE A 299 -8.37 2.71 9.82
N PHE A 300 -7.89 3.40 10.84
CA PHE A 300 -7.22 4.68 10.65
C PHE A 300 -5.81 4.46 10.09
N PHE A 301 -5.52 5.14 8.98
CA PHE A 301 -4.17 5.29 8.46
C PHE A 301 -4.00 6.69 7.89
N GLY A 302 -2.82 7.25 8.11
CA GLY A 302 -2.41 8.53 7.55
C GLY A 302 -0.90 8.56 7.40
N PHE A 303 -0.44 9.45 6.54
CA PHE A 303 0.97 9.73 6.36
C PHE A 303 1.16 11.21 6.06
N LEU A 304 2.40 11.67 6.17
CA LEU A 304 2.79 13.04 5.87
C LEU A 304 3.92 13.02 4.85
N LEU A 305 3.89 13.97 3.93
CA LEU A 305 5.07 14.27 3.15
C LEU A 305 6.10 14.93 4.07
N ALA A 306 7.31 14.37 4.12
CA ALA A 306 8.41 14.91 4.90
C ALA A 306 9.47 15.50 3.96
N ASN A 307 9.92 16.72 4.22
CA ASN A 307 11.05 17.35 3.53
C ASN A 307 12.40 16.93 4.15
N SER A 308 12.52 15.67 4.57
CA SER A 308 13.75 15.13 5.13
C SER A 308 13.92 13.67 4.72
N LEU A 309 15.15 13.30 4.39
CA LEU A 309 15.54 11.90 4.19
C LEU A 309 16.00 11.25 5.51
N ASP A 310 16.12 12.00 6.61
CA ASP A 310 16.45 11.44 7.92
C ASP A 310 15.25 10.65 8.47
N PRO A 311 15.40 9.33 8.72
CA PRO A 311 14.34 8.52 9.31
C PRO A 311 13.79 9.08 10.64
N LYS A 312 14.60 9.77 11.43
CA LYS A 312 14.17 10.36 12.71
C LYS A 312 13.22 11.53 12.50
N ASP A 313 13.48 12.37 11.50
CA ASP A 313 12.61 13.50 11.18
C ASP A 313 11.27 13.00 10.65
N LYS A 314 11.29 11.96 9.79
CA LYS A 314 10.08 11.29 9.30
C LYS A 314 9.26 10.67 10.42
N LEU A 315 9.89 9.99 11.37
CA LEU A 315 9.18 9.42 12.51
C LEU A 315 8.60 10.52 13.41
N THR A 316 9.36 11.59 13.64
CA THR A 316 8.95 12.72 14.47
C THR A 316 7.73 13.43 13.90
N SER A 317 7.64 13.58 12.57
CA SER A 317 6.48 14.21 11.95
C SER A 317 5.19 13.41 12.13
N LEU A 318 5.28 12.08 12.28
CA LEU A 318 4.12 11.21 12.52
C LEU A 318 3.69 11.15 14.00
N LEU A 319 4.54 11.59 14.94
CA LEU A 319 4.23 11.50 16.38
C LEU A 319 2.90 12.15 16.79
N PRO A 320 2.53 13.35 16.30
CA PRO A 320 1.24 13.93 16.63
C PRO A 320 0.07 13.02 16.24
N MET A 321 0.17 12.37 15.07
CA MET A 321 -0.84 11.47 14.56
C MET A 321 -0.96 10.20 15.43
N ILE A 322 0.18 9.57 15.72
CA ILE A 322 0.31 8.37 16.57
C ILE A 322 -0.26 8.64 17.97
N GLN A 323 0.13 9.76 18.57
CA GLN A 323 -0.28 10.14 19.92
C GLN A 323 -1.77 10.48 20.00
N GLU A 324 -2.32 11.17 19.00
CA GLU A 324 -3.74 11.51 18.98
C GLU A 324 -4.61 10.26 18.80
N ALA A 325 -4.21 9.34 17.92
CA ALA A 325 -4.91 8.07 17.73
C ALA A 325 -4.93 7.23 19.03
N GLU A 326 -3.80 7.19 19.75
CA GLU A 326 -3.70 6.49 21.04
C GLU A 326 -4.53 7.19 22.14
N SER A 327 -4.50 8.53 22.20
CA SER A 327 -5.36 9.30 23.12
C SER A 327 -6.84 9.04 22.85
N TYR A 328 -7.25 9.01 21.58
CA TYR A 328 -8.64 8.71 21.21
C TYR A 328 -9.05 7.31 21.67
N ARG A 329 -8.20 6.30 21.45
CA ARG A 329 -8.41 4.92 21.91
C ARG A 329 -8.61 4.83 23.41
N GLN A 330 -7.77 5.50 24.20
CA GLN A 330 -7.84 5.45 25.66
C GLN A 330 -9.12 6.08 26.20
N ASN A 331 -9.60 7.14 25.56
CA ASN A 331 -10.81 7.86 25.95
C ASN A 331 -12.12 7.24 25.40
N ASN A 332 -12.04 6.43 24.35
CA ASN A 332 -13.20 5.90 23.62
C ASN A 332 -13.07 4.39 23.35
N ARG A 333 -12.54 3.61 24.31
CA ARG A 333 -12.76 2.16 24.26
C ARG A 333 -14.25 1.95 24.12
N LEU A 334 -14.65 1.32 23.02
CA LEU A 334 -16.05 1.23 22.67
C LEU A 334 -16.73 0.45 23.81
N ASP A 335 -17.68 1.06 24.49
CA ASP A 335 -18.67 0.33 25.27
C ASP A 335 -19.58 -0.36 24.24
N ILE A 336 -19.11 -1.48 23.68
CA ILE A 336 -19.84 -2.18 22.62
C ILE A 336 -21.00 -2.93 23.28
N PHE A 337 -22.20 -2.56 22.83
CA PHE A 337 -23.52 -3.10 23.17
C PHE A 337 -23.61 -4.62 23.28
#